data_AF-I4AK78-F1
#
_entry.id   AF-I4AK78-F1
#
_cell.length_a   1.000
_cell.length_b   1.000
_cell.length_c   1.000
_cell.angle_alpha   90.00
_cell.angle_beta   90.00
_cell.angle_gamma   90.00
#
_symmetry.space_group_name_H-M   'P 1'
#
loop_
_entity.id
_entity.type
_entity.pdbx_description
1 polymer ?
#
loop_
_entity_poly.entity_id
_entity_poly.type
_entity_poly.pdbx_seq_one_letter_code
_entity_poly.pdbx_strand_id
1 'polypeptide(L)'
;METKNIGIYILIFTTGIIIISSLVEMIKIENNTMRYCGTVSYSETIDKEPFIKKDSLNSEQQEIVALGKELFEENCNPCHSMNQKVVGPALAGVDNRWENEEQLIQFIKYPEETMQKNEYAKSLYDEYGQIMPNHDFFDDEQIKAILFYVKYMSGEKVYVEL
;
A
#
# COMPACT_ATOMS: atom_id res chain seq x y z
N MET A 1 -21.44 67.65 4.39
CA MET A 1 -21.63 66.47 5.25
C MET A 1 -21.85 65.31 4.27
N GLU A 2 -21.06 64.25 4.15
CA GLU A 2 -19.99 63.70 4.97
C GLU A 2 -19.27 62.65 4.10
N THR A 3 -18.13 62.99 3.49
CA THR A 3 -17.29 62.08 2.67
C THR A 3 -16.09 61.61 3.48
N LYS A 4 -16.35 60.84 4.54
CA LYS A 4 -15.29 60.23 5.36
C LYS A 4 -15.72 58.80 5.65
N ASN A 5 -15.19 57.81 4.93
CA ASN A 5 -15.07 56.40 5.35
C ASN A 5 -14.62 55.44 4.22
N ILE A 6 -14.56 55.89 2.95
CA ILE A 6 -14.14 55.02 1.83
C ILE A 6 -12.61 54.76 1.83
N GLY A 7 -11.80 55.71 2.30
CA GLY A 7 -10.33 55.58 2.30
C GLY A 7 -9.76 54.59 3.31
N ILE A 8 -10.47 54.31 4.41
CA ILE A 8 -10.01 53.35 5.42
C ILE A 8 -10.17 51.92 4.93
N TYR A 9 -11.29 51.57 4.31
CA TYR A 9 -11.54 50.20 3.83
C TYR A 9 -10.57 49.74 2.74
N ILE A 10 -10.12 50.63 1.85
CA ILE A 10 -9.16 50.27 0.79
C ILE A 10 -7.76 49.96 1.36
N LEU A 11 -7.37 50.61 2.46
CA LEU A 11 -6.09 50.33 3.13
C LEU A 11 -6.08 48.97 3.83
N ILE A 12 -7.19 48.54 4.44
CA ILE A 12 -7.25 47.23 5.14
C ILE A 12 -7.24 46.07 4.14
N PHE A 13 -7.89 46.22 2.98
CA PHE A 13 -7.91 45.17 1.95
C PHE A 13 -6.57 45.01 1.22
N THR A 14 -5.82 46.10 0.99
CA THR A 14 -4.50 46.00 0.35
C THR A 14 -3.43 45.46 1.29
N THR A 15 -3.48 45.76 2.60
CA THR A 15 -2.54 45.16 3.58
C THR A 15 -2.89 43.72 3.92
N GLY A 16 -4.16 43.31 3.84
CA GLY A 16 -4.60 41.93 4.10
C GLY A 16 -4.19 40.93 3.01
N ILE A 17 -4.17 41.34 1.73
CA ILE A 17 -3.77 40.48 0.61
C ILE A 17 -2.25 40.21 0.60
N ILE A 18 -1.44 41.19 1.02
CA ILE A 18 0.04 41.07 1.01
C ILE A 18 0.54 40.06 2.06
N ILE A 19 -0.17 39.89 3.19
CA ILE A 19 0.21 38.93 4.23
C ILE A 19 -0.13 37.48 3.84
N ILE A 20 -1.16 37.25 3.03
CA ILE A 20 -1.53 35.89 2.57
C ILE A 20 -0.58 35.40 1.47
N SER A 21 0.06 36.31 0.72
CA SER A 21 1.07 35.94 -0.29
C SER A 21 2.40 35.47 0.31
N SER A 22 2.65 35.71 1.61
CA SER A 22 3.94 35.37 2.27
C SER A 22 3.89 34.08 3.10
N LEU A 23 2.77 33.33 3.09
CA LEU A 23 2.65 32.05 3.81
C LEU A 23 2.35 30.84 2.90
N VAL A 24 2.34 31.01 1.57
CA VAL A 24 2.12 29.92 0.60
C VAL A 24 3.44 29.41 -0.03
N GLU A 25 4.59 29.64 0.61
CA GLU A 25 5.88 29.08 0.16
C GLU A 25 6.53 28.14 1.19
N MET A 26 5.79 27.11 1.64
CA MET A 26 6.38 25.94 2.32
C MET A 26 5.66 24.61 1.98
N ILE A 27 5.22 24.44 0.73
CA ILE A 27 5.01 23.10 0.16
C ILE A 27 5.75 23.04 -1.19
N LYS A 28 7.07 23.19 -1.13
CA LYS A 28 7.96 22.61 -2.14
C LYS A 28 8.26 21.19 -1.67
N ILE A 29 7.43 20.23 -2.08
CA ILE A 29 7.89 18.85 -2.15
C ILE A 29 8.89 18.85 -3.32
N GLU A 30 10.18 18.81 -2.98
CA GLU A 30 11.24 18.56 -3.94
C GLU A 30 11.07 17.12 -4.44
N ASN A 31 10.40 17.00 -5.59
CA ASN A 31 10.55 15.83 -6.44
C ASN A 31 11.99 15.84 -6.97
N ASN A 32 12.88 15.22 -6.19
CA ASN A 32 14.27 14.95 -6.53
C ASN A 32 14.30 14.01 -7.75
N THR A 33 14.11 14.60 -8.93
CA THR A 33 14.46 13.99 -10.21
C THR A 33 15.97 14.09 -10.33
N MET A 34 16.65 13.09 -9.77
CA MET A 34 18.06 12.85 -10.04
C MET A 34 18.28 12.80 -11.55
N ARG A 35 19.06 13.76 -12.05
CA ARG A 35 19.58 13.75 -13.42
C ARG A 35 20.56 12.58 -13.56
N TYR A 36 20.08 11.44 -14.03
CA TYR A 36 20.94 10.39 -14.55
C TYR A 36 21.32 10.75 -16.00
N CYS A 37 22.55 11.24 -16.20
CA CYS A 37 23.14 11.33 -17.52
C CYS A 37 23.69 9.95 -17.88
N GLY A 38 22.90 9.19 -18.64
CA GLY A 38 23.36 7.96 -19.26
C GLY A 38 22.57 7.74 -20.55
N THR A 39 23.24 7.82 -21.69
CA THR A 39 22.69 7.28 -22.94
C THR A 39 22.85 5.77 -22.90
N VAL A 40 21.84 5.07 -22.38
CA VAL A 40 21.75 3.63 -22.60
C VAL A 40 20.70 3.42 -23.68
N SER A 41 21.20 3.39 -24.92
CA SER A 41 20.55 2.66 -26.00
C SER A 41 20.48 1.20 -25.60
N TYR A 42 19.28 0.66 -25.39
CA TYR A 42 19.11 -0.79 -25.32
C TYR A 42 17.73 -1.18 -25.87
N SER A 43 17.66 -1.23 -27.20
CA SER A 43 16.90 -2.30 -27.84
C SER A 43 17.86 -3.45 -28.04
N GLU A 44 17.67 -4.58 -27.35
CA GLU A 44 18.00 -5.92 -27.83
C GLU A 44 17.61 -6.95 -26.74
N THR A 45 16.89 -8.00 -27.14
CA THR A 45 16.51 -9.20 -26.36
C THR A 45 15.56 -8.92 -25.17
N ILE A 46 14.23 -8.90 -25.36
CA ILE A 46 13.36 -10.10 -25.33
C ILE A 46 14.13 -11.34 -24.88
N ASP A 47 13.84 -11.78 -23.64
CA ASP A 47 14.06 -13.10 -23.03
C ASP A 47 14.62 -12.98 -21.60
N LYS A 48 13.78 -13.36 -20.62
CA LYS A 48 14.02 -13.64 -19.18
C LYS A 48 13.46 -12.64 -18.15
N GLU A 49 12.18 -12.90 -17.87
CA GLU A 49 11.42 -12.78 -16.61
C GLU A 49 11.13 -11.42 -15.95
N PRO A 50 9.89 -11.23 -15.45
CA PRO A 50 9.36 -9.94 -15.03
C PRO A 50 9.81 -9.65 -13.60
N PHE A 51 10.86 -8.85 -13.47
CA PHE A 51 10.92 -7.94 -12.35
C PHE A 51 9.94 -6.81 -12.67
N ILE A 52 8.79 -6.76 -11.99
CA ILE A 52 7.92 -5.59 -12.06
C ILE A 52 8.73 -4.44 -11.49
N LYS A 53 9.22 -3.56 -12.38
CA LYS A 53 9.68 -2.25 -11.91
C LYS A 53 8.47 -1.62 -11.24
N LYS A 54 8.67 -1.03 -10.06
CA LYS A 54 7.66 -0.29 -9.29
C LYS A 54 6.79 0.66 -10.16
N ASP A 55 7.33 1.06 -11.30
CA ASP A 55 6.78 2.02 -12.24
C ASP A 55 6.04 1.38 -13.45
N SER A 56 5.84 0.06 -13.50
CA SER A 56 5.25 -0.65 -14.65
C SER A 56 3.84 -1.24 -14.41
N LEU A 57 3.16 -0.87 -13.32
CA LEU A 57 1.78 -1.28 -13.08
C LEU A 57 0.85 -0.54 -14.06
N ASN A 58 -0.09 -1.25 -14.67
CA ASN A 58 -1.17 -0.61 -15.43
C ASN A 58 -2.17 0.08 -14.47
N SER A 59 -3.12 0.86 -15.01
CA SER A 59 -4.06 1.62 -14.18
C SER A 59 -4.89 0.74 -13.24
N GLU A 60 -5.36 -0.42 -13.73
CA GLU A 60 -6.15 -1.37 -12.95
C GLU A 60 -5.33 -1.97 -11.79
N GLN A 61 -4.09 -2.37 -12.05
CA GLN A 61 -3.18 -2.88 -11.02
C GLN A 61 -2.83 -1.80 -9.98
N GLN A 62 -2.71 -0.54 -10.39
CA GLN A 62 -2.51 0.57 -9.46
C GLN A 62 -3.71 0.74 -8.53
N GLU A 63 -4.93 0.60 -9.05
CA GLU A 63 -6.16 0.62 -8.24
C GLU A 63 -6.23 -0.56 -7.27
N ILE A 64 -5.87 -1.77 -7.72
CA ILE A 64 -5.79 -2.96 -6.85
C ILE A 64 -4.75 -2.77 -5.73
N VAL A 65 -3.57 -2.24 -6.05
CA VAL A 65 -2.53 -1.94 -5.04
C VAL A 65 -3.02 -0.88 -4.05
N ALA A 66 -3.73 0.15 -4.53
CA ALA A 66 -4.26 1.20 -3.67
C ALA A 66 -5.31 0.65 -2.70
N LEU A 67 -6.26 -0.14 -3.21
CA LEU A 67 -7.27 -0.82 -2.38
C LEU A 67 -6.61 -1.77 -1.37
N GLY A 68 -5.71 -2.63 -1.84
CA GLY A 68 -5.00 -3.57 -0.97
C GLY A 68 -4.20 -2.88 0.12
N LYS A 69 -3.57 -1.73 -0.19
CA LYS A 69 -2.85 -0.91 0.78
C LYS A 69 -3.79 -0.39 1.88
N GLU A 70 -4.93 0.20 1.50
CA GLU A 70 -5.91 0.74 2.44
C GLU A 70 -6.39 -0.35 3.41
N LEU A 71 -6.84 -1.48 2.86
CA LEU A 71 -7.31 -2.61 3.65
C LEU A 71 -6.22 -3.19 4.56
N PHE A 72 -4.99 -3.30 4.05
CA PHE A 72 -3.84 -3.80 4.81
C PHE A 72 -3.48 -2.87 5.98
N GLU A 73 -3.43 -1.56 5.75
CA GLU A 73 -3.03 -0.58 6.78
C GLU A 73 -4.00 -0.59 7.96
N GLU A 74 -5.28 -0.79 7.70
CA GLU A 74 -6.33 -0.81 8.73
C GLU A 74 -6.42 -2.14 9.47
N ASN A 75 -6.25 -3.27 8.76
CA ASN A 75 -6.63 -4.58 9.29
C ASN A 75 -5.45 -5.53 9.54
N CYS A 76 -4.33 -5.38 8.82
CA CYS A 76 -3.22 -6.33 8.87
C CYS A 76 -1.95 -5.74 9.50
N ASN A 77 -1.65 -4.48 9.19
CA ASN A 77 -0.46 -3.76 9.64
C ASN A 77 -0.32 -3.65 11.18
N PRO A 78 -1.41 -3.60 11.99
CA PRO A 78 -1.25 -3.61 13.45
C PRO A 78 -0.52 -4.84 14.00
N CYS A 79 -0.62 -5.98 13.31
CA CYS A 79 -0.07 -7.25 13.77
C CYS A 79 1.06 -7.80 12.89
N HIS A 80 1.12 -7.38 11.63
CA HIS A 80 2.05 -7.93 10.65
C HIS A 80 2.97 -6.88 10.04
N SER A 81 4.16 -7.32 9.65
CA SER A 81 5.12 -6.54 8.87
C SER A 81 5.58 -7.36 7.67
N MET A 82 6.17 -6.70 6.66
CA MET A 82 6.62 -7.41 5.45
C MET A 82 7.77 -8.37 5.75
N ASN A 83 8.80 -7.92 6.47
CA ASN A 83 10.07 -8.65 6.59
C ASN A 83 10.45 -9.02 8.04
N GLN A 84 9.59 -8.72 9.01
CA GLN A 84 9.89 -8.92 10.43
C GLN A 84 8.70 -9.56 11.13
N LYS A 85 9.01 -10.40 12.13
CA LYS A 85 8.01 -10.90 13.07
C LYS A 85 7.69 -9.78 14.06
N VAL A 86 6.40 -9.54 14.27
CA VAL A 86 5.89 -8.53 15.21
C VAL A 86 4.94 -9.24 16.17
N VAL A 87 3.62 -9.13 15.97
CA VAL A 87 2.63 -9.94 16.68
C VAL A 87 2.42 -11.25 15.93
N GLY A 88 2.31 -11.16 14.60
CA GLY A 88 2.25 -12.30 13.69
C GLY A 88 3.53 -12.46 12.84
N PRO A 89 3.55 -13.47 11.95
CA PRO A 89 4.64 -13.72 11.02
C PRO A 89 4.86 -12.57 10.02
N ALA A 90 6.08 -12.52 9.48
CA ALA A 90 6.40 -11.67 8.33
C ALA A 90 5.61 -12.10 7.09
N LEU A 91 5.04 -11.15 6.34
CA LEU A 91 4.12 -11.46 5.23
C LEU A 91 4.78 -11.54 3.85
N ALA A 92 6.02 -11.12 3.68
CA ALA A 92 6.77 -11.37 2.45
C ALA A 92 6.79 -12.88 2.15
N GLY A 93 6.38 -13.26 0.95
CA GLY A 93 6.29 -14.64 0.46
C GLY A 93 5.17 -15.46 1.07
N VAL A 94 4.09 -14.83 1.56
CA VAL A 94 2.98 -15.54 2.19
C VAL A 94 2.27 -16.50 1.23
N ASP A 95 2.09 -16.10 -0.03
CA ASP A 95 1.50 -16.92 -1.09
C ASP A 95 2.25 -18.25 -1.30
N ASN A 96 3.58 -18.25 -1.15
CA ASN A 96 4.42 -19.43 -1.31
C ASN A 96 4.43 -20.38 -0.09
N ARG A 97 3.82 -19.99 1.04
CA ARG A 97 3.78 -20.81 2.26
C ARG A 97 2.52 -21.65 2.42
N TRP A 98 1.51 -21.41 1.58
CA TRP A 98 0.26 -22.14 1.58
C TRP A 98 0.19 -23.07 0.37
N GLU A 99 -0.55 -24.17 0.48
CA GLU A 99 -0.67 -25.15 -0.61
C GLU A 99 -1.32 -24.55 -1.86
N ASN A 100 -2.25 -23.61 -1.67
CA ASN A 100 -2.90 -22.82 -2.70
C ASN A 100 -3.50 -21.53 -2.12
N GLU A 101 -3.93 -20.64 -3.02
CA GLU A 101 -4.53 -19.35 -2.67
C GLU A 101 -5.83 -19.53 -1.88
N GLU A 102 -6.67 -20.52 -2.22
CA GLU A 102 -7.95 -20.74 -1.55
C GLU A 102 -7.78 -21.07 -0.06
N GLN A 103 -6.78 -21.86 0.31
CA GLN A 103 -6.49 -22.16 1.72
C GLN A 103 -6.01 -20.93 2.49
N LEU A 104 -5.20 -20.07 1.85
CA LEU A 104 -4.76 -18.81 2.45
C LEU A 104 -5.95 -17.87 2.65
N ILE A 105 -6.82 -17.72 1.66
CA ILE A 105 -8.05 -16.91 1.77
C ILE A 105 -8.93 -17.47 2.89
N GLN A 106 -9.11 -18.78 2.96
CA GLN A 106 -9.92 -19.40 4.01
C GLN A 106 -9.33 -19.20 5.41
N PHE A 107 -8.00 -19.25 5.54
CA PHE A 107 -7.32 -18.92 6.79
C PHE A 107 -7.51 -17.45 7.19
N ILE A 108 -7.48 -16.52 6.22
CA ILE A 108 -7.72 -15.09 6.48
C ILE A 108 -9.13 -14.86 7.00
N LYS A 109 -10.13 -15.52 6.40
CA LYS A 109 -11.54 -15.39 6.81
C LYS A 109 -11.83 -16.09 8.13
N TYR A 110 -11.38 -17.34 8.27
CA TYR A 110 -11.74 -18.26 9.36
C TYR A 110 -10.51 -19.00 9.92
N PRO A 111 -9.59 -18.29 10.60
CA PRO A 111 -8.37 -18.88 11.13
C PRO A 111 -8.63 -20.00 12.14
N GLU A 112 -9.58 -19.83 13.06
CA GLU A 112 -9.93 -20.85 14.08
C GLU A 112 -10.40 -22.16 13.46
N GLU A 113 -11.26 -22.09 12.44
CA GLU A 113 -11.76 -23.28 11.75
C GLU A 113 -10.64 -23.94 10.95
N THR A 114 -9.82 -23.14 10.27
CA THR A 114 -8.71 -23.62 9.46
C THR A 114 -7.67 -24.35 10.30
N MET A 115 -7.36 -23.85 11.51
CA MET A 115 -6.44 -24.51 12.46
C MET A 115 -6.87 -25.91 12.88
N GLN A 116 -8.18 -26.23 12.84
CA GLN A 116 -8.67 -27.57 13.18
C GLN A 116 -8.41 -28.58 12.06
N LYS A 117 -8.19 -28.11 10.83
CA LYS A 117 -8.12 -28.92 9.60
C LYS A 117 -6.74 -28.90 8.94
N ASN A 118 -5.93 -27.88 9.21
CA ASN A 118 -4.64 -27.64 8.58
C ASN A 118 -3.53 -27.55 9.64
N GLU A 119 -2.57 -28.49 9.57
CA GLU A 119 -1.46 -28.58 10.53
C GLU A 119 -0.52 -27.38 10.46
N TYR A 120 -0.35 -26.76 9.29
CA TYR A 120 0.45 -25.54 9.17
C TYR A 120 -0.23 -24.37 9.89
N ALA A 121 -1.54 -24.18 9.70
CA ALA A 121 -2.30 -23.16 10.42
C ALA A 121 -2.22 -23.37 11.95
N LYS A 122 -2.32 -24.62 12.40
CA LYS A 122 -2.13 -24.98 13.81
C LYS A 122 -0.73 -24.65 14.32
N SER A 123 0.30 -24.92 13.53
CA SER A 123 1.70 -24.60 13.89
C SER A 123 1.93 -23.09 14.08
N LEU A 124 1.21 -22.25 13.33
CA LEU A 124 1.25 -20.79 13.52
C LEU A 124 0.70 -20.40 14.90
N TYR A 125 -0.40 -21.01 15.34
CA TYR A 125 -0.90 -20.74 16.69
C TYR A 125 0.08 -21.19 17.77
N ASP A 126 0.69 -22.37 17.62
CA ASP A 126 1.68 -22.87 18.56
C ASP A 126 2.92 -21.96 18.65
N GLU A 127 3.31 -21.31 17.55
CA GLU A 127 4.46 -20.38 17.50
C GLU A 127 4.12 -18.99 18.04
N TYR A 128 2.98 -18.40 17.66
CA TYR A 128 2.64 -17.01 17.97
C TYR A 128 1.75 -16.87 19.22
N GLY A 129 1.15 -17.97 19.71
CA GLY A 129 0.36 -18.02 20.93
C GLY A 129 -0.95 -17.22 20.89
N GLN A 130 -1.34 -16.72 19.73
CA GLN A 130 -2.54 -15.91 19.53
C GLN A 130 -3.25 -16.34 18.24
N ILE A 131 -4.58 -16.29 18.28
CA ILE A 131 -5.42 -16.57 17.13
C ILE A 131 -5.61 -15.26 16.37
N MET A 132 -5.39 -15.28 15.05
CA MET A 132 -5.72 -14.16 14.19
C MET A 132 -7.24 -13.91 14.21
N PRO A 133 -7.73 -12.66 14.29
CA PRO A 133 -9.16 -12.39 14.20
C PRO A 133 -9.78 -12.87 12.87
N ASN A 134 -11.08 -13.14 12.87
CA ASN A 134 -11.82 -13.44 11.65
C ASN A 134 -11.92 -12.17 10.78
N HIS A 135 -11.75 -12.35 9.46
CA HIS A 135 -11.93 -11.31 8.45
C HIS A 135 -12.96 -11.74 7.40
N ASP A 136 -14.01 -12.42 7.84
CA ASP A 136 -15.13 -12.91 7.01
C ASP A 136 -16.00 -11.79 6.41
N PHE A 137 -15.82 -10.56 6.88
CA PHE A 137 -16.40 -9.35 6.30
C PHE A 137 -15.73 -8.91 4.99
N PHE A 138 -14.56 -9.46 4.65
CA PHE A 138 -13.97 -9.27 3.33
C PHE A 138 -14.51 -10.28 2.31
N ASP A 139 -14.81 -9.79 1.12
CA ASP A 139 -14.97 -10.66 -0.04
C ASP A 139 -13.61 -11.18 -0.56
N ASP A 140 -13.65 -12.11 -1.51
CA ASP A 140 -12.43 -12.73 -2.04
C ASP A 140 -11.58 -11.73 -2.83
N GLU A 141 -12.19 -10.74 -3.50
CA GLU A 141 -11.49 -9.74 -4.30
C GLU A 141 -10.71 -8.77 -3.40
N GLN A 142 -11.30 -8.37 -2.27
CA GLN A 142 -10.65 -7.57 -1.24
C GLN A 142 -9.45 -8.28 -0.64
N ILE A 143 -9.57 -9.56 -0.32
CA ILE A 143 -8.44 -10.36 0.19
C ILE A 143 -7.35 -10.50 -0.89
N LYS A 144 -7.73 -10.75 -2.14
CA LYS A 144 -6.78 -10.81 -3.25
C LYS A 144 -6.05 -9.47 -3.45
N ALA A 145 -6.74 -8.34 -3.30
CA ALA A 145 -6.11 -7.02 -3.34
C ALA A 145 -5.08 -6.84 -2.22
N ILE A 146 -5.40 -7.28 -0.99
CA ILE A 146 -4.45 -7.28 0.14
C ILE A 146 -3.23 -8.14 -0.18
N LEU A 147 -3.43 -9.37 -0.66
CA LEU A 147 -2.34 -10.29 -1.01
C LEU A 147 -1.48 -9.73 -2.15
N PHE A 148 -2.10 -9.10 -3.14
CA PHE A 148 -1.41 -8.41 -4.23
C PHE A 148 -0.53 -7.28 -3.70
N TYR A 149 -1.06 -6.46 -2.79
CA TYR A 149 -0.31 -5.39 -2.13
C TYR A 149 0.89 -5.94 -1.34
N VAL A 150 0.69 -7.02 -0.56
CA VAL A 150 1.77 -7.69 0.18
C VAL A 150 2.88 -8.15 -0.76
N LYS A 151 2.52 -8.82 -1.87
CA LYS A 151 3.47 -9.30 -2.88
C LYS A 151 4.21 -8.16 -3.58
N TYR A 152 3.50 -7.08 -3.91
CA TYR A 152 4.09 -5.87 -4.48
C TYR A 152 5.11 -5.23 -3.53
N MET A 153 4.79 -5.17 -2.23
CA MET A 153 5.66 -4.59 -1.21
C MET A 153 6.83 -5.48 -0.81
N SER A 154 6.72 -6.80 -0.95
CA SER A 154 7.83 -7.73 -0.67
C SER A 154 8.93 -7.70 -1.75
N GLY A 155 8.65 -7.08 -2.90
CA GLY A 155 9.57 -7.04 -4.03
C GLY A 155 9.66 -8.39 -4.76
N GLU A 156 8.71 -9.29 -4.52
CA GLU A 156 8.59 -10.53 -5.27
C GLU A 156 8.11 -10.28 -6.70
N LYS A 157 8.42 -11.22 -7.59
CA LYS A 157 7.93 -11.19 -8.97
C LYS A 157 6.41 -11.36 -8.95
N VAL A 158 5.69 -10.28 -9.18
CA VAL A 158 4.24 -10.29 -9.34
C VAL A 158 3.93 -10.74 -10.77
N TYR A 159 3.48 -11.98 -10.92
CA TYR A 159 2.89 -12.49 -12.16
C TYR A 159 1.38 -12.31 -12.04
N VAL A 160 0.78 -11.57 -12.97
CA VAL A 160 -0.68 -11.45 -13.06
C VAL A 160 -1.11 -12.36 -14.20
N GLU A 161 -1.67 -13.51 -13.86
CA GLU A 161 -2.46 -14.28 -14.81
C GLU A 161 -3.85 -13.62 -14.83
N LEU A 162 -4.14 -12.88 -15.91
CA LEU A 162 -5.48 -12.37 -16.23
C LEU A 162 -6.25 -13.42 -17.02
#